data_AF-A0A5N6LR01-F1
#
_entry.id   AF-A0A5N6LR01-F1
#
_cell.length_a   1.000
_cell.length_b   1.000
_cell.length_c   1.000
_cell.angle_alpha   90.00
_cell.angle_beta   90.00
_cell.angle_gamma   90.00
#
_symmetry.space_group_name_H-M   'P 1'
#
loop_
_entity.id
_entity.type
_entity.pdbx_description
1 polymer ?
#
loop_
_entity_poly.entity_id
_entity_poly.type
_entity_poly.pdbx_seq_one_letter_code
_entity_poly.pdbx_strand_id
1 'polypeptide(L)'
;MWELNNNGTLMNSYSGSCASMKVMKANTSPGGIRSWIATGKKGKVYLAYFNLNPTRTVVTTTVSSLSKTFPAKNFGSCSSKEVWSGKDYGSLRHSLSAPVESHGSALFILTCT
;
A
#
# COMPACT_ATOMS: atom_id res chain seq x y z
N MET A 1 15.09 8.37 -12.06
CA MET A 1 14.90 7.47 -13.23
C MET A 1 15.79 6.25 -12.96
N TRP A 2 15.38 5.03 -13.33
CA TRP A 2 16.23 3.86 -13.12
C TRP A 2 17.29 3.81 -14.22
N GLU A 3 18.54 3.62 -13.85
CA GLU A 3 19.68 3.54 -14.76
C GLU A 3 20.34 2.16 -14.64
N LEU A 4 20.63 1.54 -15.77
CA LEU A 4 21.31 0.25 -15.85
C LEU A 4 22.80 0.49 -16.05
N ASN A 5 23.60 0.09 -15.06
CA ASN A 5 25.05 0.17 -15.14
C ASN A 5 25.60 -0.97 -16.01
N ASN A 6 26.79 -0.75 -16.59
CA ASN A 6 27.52 -1.74 -17.39
C ASN A 6 27.92 -3.01 -16.61
N ASN A 7 27.88 -2.97 -15.28
CA ASN A 7 28.09 -4.14 -14.41
C ASN A 7 26.78 -4.90 -14.10
N GLY A 8 25.67 -4.57 -14.77
CA GLY A 8 24.36 -5.22 -14.61
C GLY A 8 23.53 -4.74 -13.41
N THR A 9 24.01 -3.75 -12.66
CA THR A 9 23.26 -3.20 -11.52
C THR A 9 22.28 -2.11 -11.96
N LEU A 10 21.06 -2.14 -11.42
CA LEU A 10 20.08 -1.06 -11.59
C LEU A 10 20.21 -0.08 -10.43
N MET A 11 20.60 1.15 -10.72
CA MET A 11 20.74 2.21 -9.73
C MET A 11 19.66 3.28 -9.91
N ASN A 12 19.25 3.87 -8.79
CA ASN A 12 18.35 5.01 -8.75
C ASN A 12 18.79 5.87 -7.57
N SER A 13 18.94 7.17 -7.74
CA SER A 13 19.33 8.11 -6.66
C SER A 13 18.38 8.11 -5.46
N TYR A 14 17.17 7.56 -5.61
CA TYR A 14 16.19 7.37 -4.55
C TYR A 14 16.23 5.97 -3.88
N SER A 15 17.12 5.07 -4.31
CA SER A 15 17.20 3.68 -3.80
C SER A 15 17.70 3.58 -2.36
N GLY A 16 18.34 4.61 -1.83
CA GLY A 16 18.75 4.70 -0.42
C GLY A 16 17.59 5.01 0.55
N SER A 17 16.40 5.32 0.06
CA SER A 17 15.20 5.58 0.86
C SER A 17 14.29 4.36 1.01
N CYS A 18 14.84 3.15 0.97
CA CYS A 18 14.09 1.94 1.30
C CYS A 18 13.57 2.08 2.74
N ALA A 19 12.25 2.17 2.89
CA ALA A 19 11.64 2.10 4.20
C ALA A 19 11.94 0.73 4.80
N SER A 20 12.73 0.69 5.88
CA SER A 20 13.01 -0.54 6.61
C SER A 20 11.82 -0.88 7.50
N MET A 21 11.12 -1.98 7.24
CA MET A 21 10.09 -2.47 8.17
C MET A 21 10.77 -3.03 9.42
N LYS A 22 10.50 -2.43 10.57
CA LYS A 22 10.79 -3.07 11.85
C LYS A 22 9.81 -4.22 11.99
N VAL A 23 10.29 -5.47 11.86
CA VAL A 23 9.46 -6.66 12.03
C VAL A 23 8.92 -6.64 13.45
N MET A 24 7.65 -6.28 13.62
CA MET A 24 6.94 -6.58 14.84
C MET A 24 6.80 -8.10 14.87
N LYS A 25 7.45 -8.76 15.82
CA LYS A 25 7.32 -10.20 16.06
C LYS A 25 5.88 -10.50 16.47
N ALA A 26 4.97 -10.60 15.52
CA ALA A 26 3.82 -11.46 15.67
C ALA A 26 4.37 -12.89 15.58
N ASN A 27 4.00 -13.76 16.52
CA ASN A 27 4.48 -15.15 16.62
C ASN A 27 3.91 -16.06 15.51
N THR A 28 3.73 -15.52 14.31
CA THR A 28 3.23 -16.22 13.14
C THR A 28 4.27 -16.13 12.04
N SER A 29 4.49 -17.23 11.31
CA SER A 29 5.29 -17.23 10.08
C SER A 29 4.89 -16.00 9.24
N PRO A 30 5.84 -15.21 8.69
CA PRO A 30 5.51 -13.98 7.98
C PRO A 30 4.55 -14.31 6.82
N GLY A 31 3.24 -14.15 7.00
CA GLY A 31 2.25 -14.46 5.96
C GLY A 31 2.56 -13.67 4.69
N GLY A 32 2.19 -14.13 3.49
CA GLY A 32 2.66 -13.48 2.26
C GLY A 32 2.06 -12.09 1.98
N ILE A 33 1.06 -11.63 2.74
CA ILE A 33 0.47 -10.31 2.51
C ILE A 33 1.27 -9.22 3.23
N ARG A 34 1.60 -8.15 2.49
CA ARG A 34 2.17 -6.91 3.03
C ARG A 34 1.35 -5.72 2.58
N SER A 35 1.31 -4.70 3.41
CA SER A 35 0.78 -3.39 3.02
C SER A 35 1.73 -2.29 3.44
N TRP A 36 1.71 -1.21 2.67
CA TRP A 36 2.48 0.00 2.91
C TRP A 36 1.56 1.20 2.86
N ILE A 37 1.79 2.15 3.75
CA ILE A 37 1.03 3.39 3.80
C ILE A 37 1.94 4.58 3.91
N ALA A 38 1.67 5.60 3.10
CA ALA A 38 2.38 6.87 3.10
C ALA A 38 1.38 8.03 3.02
N THR A 39 1.78 9.18 3.54
CA THR A 39 0.98 10.41 3.43
C THR A 39 1.66 11.40 2.49
N GLY A 40 0.86 12.10 1.70
CA GLY A 40 1.31 13.14 0.79
C GLY A 40 0.79 14.53 1.19
N LYS A 41 1.15 15.53 0.39
CA LYS A 41 0.61 16.89 0.52
C LYS A 41 -0.91 16.89 0.31
N LYS A 42 -1.58 17.90 0.87
CA LYS A 42 -3.03 18.15 0.70
C LYS A 42 -3.92 16.95 1.08
N GLY A 43 -3.57 16.26 2.17
CA GLY A 43 -4.44 15.22 2.71
C GLY A 43 -4.44 13.89 1.97
N LYS A 44 -3.67 13.74 0.87
CA LYS A 44 -3.57 12.48 0.14
C LYS A 44 -2.89 11.39 0.97
N VAL A 45 -3.39 10.17 0.86
CA VAL A 45 -2.78 8.97 1.44
C VAL A 45 -2.57 7.95 0.34
N TYR A 46 -1.42 7.29 0.34
CA TYR A 46 -1.08 6.23 -0.59
C TYR A 46 -1.07 4.92 0.17
N LEU A 47 -1.86 3.95 -0.28
CA LEU A 47 -1.94 2.62 0.32
C LEU A 47 -1.57 1.60 -0.76
N ALA A 48 -0.54 0.82 -0.51
CA ALA A 48 -0.08 -0.23 -1.41
C ALA A 48 -0.30 -1.60 -0.79
N TYR A 49 -0.82 -2.54 -1.58
CA TYR A 49 -0.93 -3.95 -1.24
C TYR A 49 0.09 -4.74 -2.03
N PHE A 50 0.69 -5.73 -1.36
CA PHE A 50 1.61 -6.69 -1.97
C PHE A 50 1.16 -8.09 -1.57
N ASN A 51 0.92 -8.92 -2.57
CA ASN A 51 0.60 -10.33 -2.38
C ASN A 51 1.83 -11.16 -2.71
N LEU A 52 2.57 -11.62 -1.71
CA LEU A 52 3.72 -12.50 -1.89
C LEU A 52 3.32 -13.98 -1.94
N ASN A 53 2.01 -14.30 -1.82
CA ASN A 53 1.53 -15.66 -1.95
C ASN A 53 1.53 -16.10 -3.43
N PRO A 54 1.65 -17.41 -3.70
CA PRO A 54 1.58 -17.96 -5.05
C PRO A 54 0.16 -17.97 -5.65
N THR A 55 -0.86 -17.56 -4.88
CA THR A 55 -2.27 -17.54 -5.30
C THR A 55 -2.84 -16.13 -5.23
N ARG A 56 -3.77 -15.82 -6.14
CA ARG A 56 -4.56 -14.58 -6.12
C ARG A 56 -5.27 -14.44 -4.77
N THR A 57 -5.03 -13.33 -4.09
CA THR A 57 -5.53 -13.10 -2.73
C THR A 57 -6.28 -11.78 -2.64
N VAL A 58 -7.43 -11.77 -1.96
CA VAL A 58 -8.12 -10.52 -1.61
C VAL A 58 -7.46 -9.92 -0.38
N VAL A 59 -6.82 -8.77 -0.56
CA VAL A 59 -6.19 -8.02 0.54
C VAL A 59 -7.17 -6.96 1.02
N THR A 60 -7.33 -6.87 2.35
CA THR A 60 -8.28 -5.95 2.98
C THR A 60 -7.60 -5.13 4.07
N THR A 61 -7.84 -3.82 4.06
CA THR A 61 -7.49 -2.91 5.16
C THR A 61 -8.75 -2.26 5.68
N THR A 62 -8.93 -2.21 7.00
CA THR A 62 -10.09 -1.56 7.62
C THR A 62 -9.80 -0.10 7.94
N VAL A 63 -10.82 0.74 7.91
CA VAL A 63 -10.76 2.13 8.39
C VAL A 63 -10.23 2.18 9.82
N SER A 64 -10.65 1.26 10.68
CA SER A 64 -10.17 1.19 12.07
C SER A 64 -8.66 0.96 12.18
N SER A 65 -8.05 0.15 11.31
CA SER A 65 -6.60 -0.08 11.29
C SER A 65 -5.83 1.14 10.78
N LEU A 66 -6.39 1.84 9.78
CA LEU A 66 -5.83 3.08 9.24
C LEU A 66 -5.87 4.20 10.30
N SER A 67 -7.00 4.38 10.98
CA SER A 67 -7.16 5.37 12.04
C SER A 67 -6.25 5.12 13.24
N LYS A 68 -5.89 3.87 13.54
CA LYS A 68 -4.87 3.57 14.57
C LYS A 68 -3.48 4.04 14.14
N THR A 69 -3.17 3.93 12.84
CA THR A 69 -1.86 4.30 12.30
C THR A 69 -1.74 5.82 12.10
N PHE A 70 -2.83 6.49 11.72
CA PHE A 70 -2.91 7.95 11.59
C PHE A 70 -4.15 8.51 12.30
N PRO A 71 -4.10 8.71 13.63
CA PRO A 71 -5.26 9.12 14.44
C PRO A 71 -5.84 10.50 14.06
N ALA A 72 -4.99 11.39 13.54
CA ALA A 72 -5.41 12.73 13.11
C ALA A 72 -6.16 12.74 11.77
N LYS A 73 -6.27 11.60 11.06
CA LYS A 73 -7.00 11.50 9.80
C LYS A 73 -8.34 10.81 9.96
N ASN A 74 -9.39 11.46 9.46
CA ASN A 74 -10.69 10.83 9.33
C ASN A 74 -10.76 9.99 8.05
N PHE A 75 -10.43 8.70 8.15
CA PHE A 75 -10.47 7.80 6.99
C PHE A 75 -11.88 7.51 6.47
N GLY A 76 -12.92 7.72 7.28
CA GLY A 76 -14.32 7.47 6.90
C GLY A 76 -14.87 8.47 5.88
N SER A 77 -14.25 9.65 5.72
CA SER A 77 -14.62 10.64 4.70
C SER A 77 -13.86 10.46 3.39
N CYS A 78 -12.88 9.56 3.31
CA CYS A 78 -12.02 9.47 2.13
C CYS A 78 -12.70 8.75 0.96
N SER A 79 -12.38 9.16 -0.25
CA SER A 79 -12.58 8.36 -1.46
C SER A 79 -11.30 7.60 -1.83
N SER A 80 -11.44 6.47 -2.53
CA SER A 80 -10.33 5.60 -2.92
C SER A 80 -10.35 5.34 -4.43
N LYS A 81 -9.20 5.49 -5.07
CA LYS A 81 -9.00 5.13 -6.48
C LYS A 81 -7.75 4.27 -6.64
N GLU A 82 -7.86 3.18 -7.39
CA GLU A 82 -6.73 2.32 -7.73
C GLU A 82 -5.98 2.91 -8.94
N VAL A 83 -4.66 3.02 -8.83
CA VAL A 83 -3.83 3.81 -9.73
C VAL A 83 -3.61 3.12 -11.07
N TRP A 84 -3.40 1.81 -11.09
CA TRP A 84 -2.98 1.09 -12.30
C TRP A 84 -4.12 0.83 -13.27
N SER A 85 -5.25 0.35 -12.76
CA SER A 85 -6.49 0.11 -13.51
C SER A 85 -7.34 1.36 -13.66
N GLY A 86 -7.09 2.40 -12.86
CA GLY A 86 -7.93 3.59 -12.78
C GLY A 86 -9.29 3.35 -12.15
N LYS A 87 -9.55 2.15 -11.61
CA LYS A 87 -10.83 1.79 -11.00
C LYS A 87 -11.10 2.66 -9.77
N ASP A 88 -12.26 3.29 -9.76
CA ASP A 88 -12.78 4.01 -8.61
C ASP A 88 -13.43 3.02 -7.63
N TYR A 89 -13.02 3.06 -6.37
CA TYR A 89 -13.57 2.27 -5.27
C TYR A 89 -14.56 3.08 -4.42
N GLY A 90 -14.74 4.36 -4.72
CA GLY A 90 -15.67 5.24 -4.04
C GLY A 90 -15.27 5.52 -2.59
N SER A 91 -16.26 5.79 -1.76
CA SER A 91 -16.07 6.15 -0.35
C SER A 91 -15.58 4.97 0.50
N LEU A 92 -14.54 5.21 1.29
CA LEU A 92 -13.93 4.29 2.23
C LEU A 92 -14.76 4.19 3.51
N ARG A 93 -15.91 3.50 3.46
CA ARG A 93 -16.84 3.42 4.61
C ARG A 93 -16.31 2.58 5.77
N HIS A 94 -15.93 1.33 5.50
CA HIS A 94 -15.51 0.37 6.53
C HIS A 94 -14.16 -0.28 6.23
N SER A 95 -13.93 -0.63 4.97
CA SER A 95 -12.70 -1.26 4.51
C SER A 95 -12.46 -0.99 3.03
N LEU A 96 -11.19 -1.17 2.63
CA LEU A 96 -10.78 -1.25 1.24
C LEU A 96 -10.29 -2.66 0.96
N SER A 97 -11.00 -3.38 0.09
CA SER A 97 -10.67 -4.73 -0.31
C SER A 97 -10.39 -4.78 -1.80
N ALA A 98 -9.29 -5.42 -2.19
CA ALA A 98 -8.98 -5.61 -3.59
C ALA A 98 -8.35 -6.97 -3.84
N PRO A 99 -8.72 -7.66 -4.94
CA PRO A 99 -7.99 -8.83 -5.40
C PRO A 99 -6.62 -8.40 -5.91
N VAL A 100 -5.57 -9.05 -5.44
CA VAL A 100 -4.20 -8.86 -5.91
C VAL A 100 -3.71 -10.20 -6.43
N GLU A 101 -3.22 -10.22 -7.67
CA GLU A 101 -2.71 -11.44 -8.31
C GLU A 101 -1.51 -12.02 -7.53
N SER A 102 -1.20 -13.29 -7.82
CA SER A 102 -0.02 -13.98 -7.29
C SER A 102 1.24 -13.14 -7.52
N HIS A 103 2.04 -12.94 -6.46
CA HIS A 103 3.25 -12.09 -6.49
C HIS A 103 3.01 -10.64 -6.98
N GLY A 104 1.75 -10.18 -6.97
CA GLY A 104 1.32 -8.90 -7.52
C GLY A 104 1.27 -7.77 -6.50
N SER A 105 0.92 -6.58 -6.99
CA SER A 105 0.67 -5.41 -6.16
C SER A 105 -0.52 -4.58 -6.65
N ALA A 106 -1.09 -3.77 -5.76
CA ALA A 106 -2.11 -2.77 -6.09
C ALA A 106 -1.78 -1.46 -5.34
N LEU A 107 -2.01 -0.32 -5.97
CA LEU A 107 -1.73 0.99 -5.37
C LEU A 107 -3.00 1.83 -5.36
N PHE A 108 -3.35 2.38 -4.20
CA PHE A 108 -4.52 3.21 -3.99
C PHE A 108 -4.11 4.61 -3.59
N ILE A 109 -4.83 5.60 -4.12
CA ILE A 109 -4.83 6.97 -3.62
C ILE A 109 -6.12 7.18 -2.85
N LEU A 110 -5.99 7.47 -1.56
CA LEU A 110 -7.09 7.91 -0.72
C LEU A 110 -7.08 9.44 -0.67
N THR A 111 -8.20 10.04 -1.03
CA THR A 111 -8.39 11.49 -0.95
C THR A 111 -9.37 11.77 0.17
N CYS A 112 -8.87 12.34 1.26
CA CYS A 112 -9.63 12.63 2.47
C CYS A 112 -9.88 14.14 2.54
N THR A 113 -11.15 14.52 2.59
CA THR A 113 -11.60 15.90 2.85
C THR A 113 -11.76 16.11 4.34
#